data_AF-A0A2D5KDZ4-F1
#
_entry.id   AF-A0A2D5KDZ4-F1
#
_cell.length_a   1.000
_cell.length_b   1.000
_cell.length_c   1.000
_cell.angle_alpha   90.00
_cell.angle_beta   90.00
_cell.angle_gamma   90.00
#
_symmetry.space_group_name_H-M   'P 1'
#
loop_
_entity.id
_entity.type
_entity.pdbx_description
1 polymer ?
#
loop_
_entity_poly.entity_id
_entity_poly.type
_entity_poly.pdbx_seq_one_letter_code
_entity_poly.pdbx_strand_id
1 'polypeptide(L)' 'MEIIPIIILGTIALFIYFLPTIIASGRNSTATFLIFLINLFGGWTIALWIFVFIWAFCAKKN' A
#
# COMPACT_ATOMS: atom_id res chain seq x y z
N MET A 1 -4.87 21.95 20.77
CA MET A 1 -3.97 20.85 21.20
C MET A 1 -4.36 19.48 20.61
N GLU A 2 -5.36 19.38 19.72
CA GLU A 2 -5.85 18.08 19.20
C GLU A 2 -5.38 17.74 17.78
N ILE A 3 -4.87 18.73 17.04
CA ILE A 3 -4.49 18.56 15.62
C ILE A 3 -3.23 17.70 15.45
N ILE A 4 -2.26 17.83 16.37
CA ILE A 4 -0.98 17.12 16.28
C ILE A 4 -1.20 15.58 16.33
N PRO A 5 -1.96 15.03 17.29
CA PRO A 5 -2.30 13.61 17.29
C PRO A 5 -2.97 13.15 15.99
N ILE A 6 -3.91 13.92 15.44
CA ILE A 6 -4.64 13.58 14.22
C ILE A 6 -3.69 13.49 13.02
N ILE A 7 -2.77 14.45 12.89
CA ILE A 7 -1.75 14.42 11.82
C ILE A 7 -0.86 13.18 11.94
N ILE A 8 -0.43 12.85 13.15
CA ILE A 8 0.43 11.68 13.40
C ILE A 8 -0.30 10.39 13.03
N LEU A 9 -1.53 10.21 13.55
CA LEU A 9 -2.37 9.05 13.25
C LEU A 9 -2.70 8.93 11.76
N GLY A 10 -3.06 10.04 11.10
CA GLY A 10 -3.35 10.07 9.68
C GLY A 10 -2.13 9.73 8.82
N THR A 11 -0.96 10.23 9.20
CA THR A 11 0.30 9.90 8.50
C THR A 11 0.63 8.41 8.63
N ILE A 12 0.52 7.84 9.84
CA ILE A 12 0.74 6.40 10.06
C ILE A 12 -0.26 5.57 9.24
N ALA A 13 -1.53 5.94 9.26
CA ALA A 13 -2.57 5.26 8.48
C ALA A 13 -2.28 5.30 6.98
N LEU A 14 -1.77 6.42 6.45
CA LEU A 14 -1.37 6.55 5.05
C LEU A 14 -0.23 5.60 4.68
N PHE A 15 0.79 5.48 5.55
CA PHE A 15 1.89 4.53 5.33
C PHE A 15 1.40 3.07 5.34
N ILE A 16 0.49 2.73 6.26
CA ILE A 16 -0.12 1.39 6.30
C ILE A 16 -0.94 1.16 5.04
N TYR A 17 -1.74 2.13 4.62
CA TYR A 17 -2.56 2.03 3.40
C TYR A 17 -1.70 1.75 2.17
N PHE A 18 -0.56 2.41 2.02
CA PHE A 18 0.36 2.21 0.89
C PHE A 18 1.41 1.11 1.10
N LEU A 19 1.34 0.34 2.19
CA LEU A 19 2.28 -0.73 2.49
C LEU A 19 2.45 -1.75 1.36
N PRO A 20 1.39 -2.22 0.64
CA PRO A 20 1.56 -3.11 -0.52
C PRO A 20 2.44 -2.50 -1.62
N THR A 21 2.26 -1.21 -1.89
CA THR A 21 3.02 -0.49 -2.92
C THR A 21 4.47 -0.31 -2.49
N ILE A 22 4.70 0.04 -1.22
CA ILE A 22 6.05 0.19 -0.64
C ILE A 22 6.82 -1.13 -0.75
N ILE A 23 6.18 -2.26 -0.41
CA ILE A 23 6.79 -3.60 -0.50
C ILE A 23 7.11 -3.95 -1.95
N ALA A 24 6.17 -3.75 -2.89
CA ALA A 24 6.39 -4.04 -4.30
C ALA A 24 7.56 -3.21 -4.87
N SER A 25 7.59 -1.92 -4.55
CA SER A 25 8.65 -1.01 -4.96
C SER A 25 10.01 -1.39 -4.37
N GLY A 26 10.08 -1.66 -3.06
CA GLY A 26 11.33 -2.08 -2.40
C GLY A 26 11.88 -3.41 -2.92
N ARG A 27 11.00 -4.28 -3.44
CA ARG A 27 11.37 -5.53 -4.10
C ARG A 27 11.75 -5.37 -5.58
N ASN A 28 11.63 -4.17 -6.16
CA ASN A 28 11.75 -3.93 -7.61
C ASN A 28 10.82 -4.86 -8.42
N SER A 29 9.57 -5.00 -7.96
CA SER A 29 8.57 -5.83 -8.63
C SER A 29 8.14 -5.23 -9.96
N THR A 30 8.00 -6.07 -10.98
CA THR A 30 7.33 -5.74 -12.26
C THR A 30 5.92 -5.18 -12.07
N ALA A 31 5.22 -5.61 -11.03
CA ALA A 31 3.82 -5.25 -10.78
C ALA A 31 3.65 -3.98 -9.95
N THR A 32 4.72 -3.29 -9.57
CA THR A 32 4.67 -2.14 -8.64
C THR A 32 3.64 -1.09 -9.05
N PHE A 33 3.61 -0.71 -10.33
CA PHE A 33 2.66 0.30 -10.82
C PHE A 33 1.19 -0.18 -10.78
N LEU A 34 0.95 -1.46 -11.10
CA LEU A 34 -0.41 -2.03 -11.03
C LEU A 34 -0.88 -2.16 -9.58
N ILE A 35 0.00 -2.62 -8.68
CA ILE A 35 -0.27 -2.70 -7.24
C ILE A 35 -0.59 -1.31 -6.70
N PHE A 36 0.16 -0.27 -7.11
CA PHE A 36 -0.14 1.12 -6.73
C PHE A 36 -1.53 1.57 -7.17
N LEU A 37 -1.90 1.36 -8.45
CA LEU A 37 -3.20 1.79 -8.96
C LEU A 37 -4.36 1.07 -8.26
N ILE A 38 -4.27 -0.25 -8.11
CA ILE A 38 -5.32 -1.03 -7.45
C ILE A 38 -5.39 -0.67 -5.96
N ASN A 39 -4.26 -0.44 -5.31
CA ASN A 39 -4.24 0.01 -3.92
C ASN A 39 -4.85 1.41 -3.78
N LEU A 40 -4.56 2.36 -4.68
CA LEU A 40 -5.06 3.73 -4.64
C LEU A 40 -6.58 3.80 -4.82
N PHE A 41 -7.14 3.04 -5.78
CA PHE A 41 -8.57 3.10 -6.12
C PHE A 41 -9.40 2.04 -5.41
N GLY A 42 -8.80 0.93 -4.98
CA GLY A 42 -9.49 -0.25 -4.42
C GLY A 42 -9.07 -0.62 -3.00
N GLY A 43 -7.98 -0.04 -2.47
CA GLY A 43 -7.45 -0.37 -1.14
C GLY A 43 -8.36 0.03 0.03
N TRP A 44 -9.43 0.79 -0.24
CA TRP A 44 -10.49 1.05 0.74
C TRP A 44 -11.38 -0.19 1.00
N THR A 45 -11.30 -1.21 0.14
CA THR A 45 -11.86 -2.53 0.43
C THR A 45 -10.79 -3.44 1.01
N ILE A 46 -11.06 -4.03 2.18
CA ILE A 46 -10.07 -4.86 2.88
C ILE A 46 -9.64 -6.08 2.03
N ALA A 47 -10.57 -6.62 1.23
CA ALA A 47 -10.31 -7.74 0.34
C ALA A 47 -9.32 -7.39 -0.79
N LEU A 48 -9.51 -6.26 -1.49
CA LEU A 48 -8.55 -5.85 -2.52
C LEU A 48 -7.22 -5.44 -1.92
N TRP A 49 -7.23 -4.80 -0.74
CA TRP A 49 -6.01 -4.45 -0.04
C TRP A 49 -5.17 -5.69 0.29
N ILE A 50 -5.79 -6.74 0.86
CA ILE A 50 -5.11 -8.02 1.14
C ILE A 50 -4.64 -8.68 -0.15
N PHE A 51 -5.46 -8.68 -1.21
CA PHE A 51 -5.09 -9.24 -2.50
C PHE A 51 -3.83 -8.61 -3.06
N VAL A 52 -3.76 -7.27 -3.15
CA VAL A 52 -2.56 -6.59 -3.66
C VAL A 52 -1.38 -6.67 -2.70
N PHE A 53 -1.63 -6.79 -1.39
CA PHE A 53 -0.60 -7.05 -0.40
C PHE A 53 0.09 -8.39 -0.65
N ILE A 54 -0.67 -9.47 -0.87
CA ILE A 54 -0.12 -10.78 -1.25
C ILE A 54 0.61 -10.67 -2.60
N TRP A 55 0.01 -9.99 -3.58
CA TRP A 55 0.63 -9.80 -4.90
C TRP A 55 1.98 -9.07 -4.82
N ALA A 56 2.15 -8.11 -3.92
CA ALA A 56 3.42 -7.42 -3.69
C ALA A 56 4.57 -8.36 -3.31
N PHE A 57 4.27 -9.49 -2.67
CA PHE A 57 5.27 -10.52 -2.35
C PHE A 57 5.46 -11.55 -3.48
N CYS A 58 4.38 -11.91 -4.18
CA CYS A 58 4.40 -12.98 -5.19
C CYS A 58 4.87 -12.54 -6.58
N ALA A 59 4.73 -11.26 -6.93
CA ALA A 59 5.07 -10.76 -8.26
C ALA A 59 6.57 -10.92 -8.58
N LYS A 60 6.88 -11.26 -9.83
CA LYS A 60 8.27 -11.39 -10.30
C LYS A 60 9.03 -10.07 -10.14
N LYS A 61 10.24 -10.20 -9.61
CA LYS A 61 11.24 -9.15 -9.58
C LYS A 61 11.91 -9.07 -10.96
N ASN A 62 12.13 -7.85 -11.44
CA ASN A 62 12.98 -7.60 -12.61
C ASN A 62 14.46 -7.70 -12.26
#